data_AF-A0A1Q3BGI2-F1
#
_entry.id   AF-A0A1Q3BGI2-F1
#
_cell.length_a   1.000
_cell.length_b   1.000
_cell.length_c   1.000
_cell.angle_alpha   90.00
_cell.angle_beta   90.00
_cell.angle_gamma   90.00
#
_symmetry.space_group_name_H-M   'P 1'
#
loop_
_entity.id
_entity.type
_entity.pdbx_description
1 polymer ?
#
loop_
_entity_poly.entity_id
_entity_poly.type
_entity_poly.pdbx_seq_one_letter_code
_entity_poly.pdbx_strand_id
1 'polypeptide(L)'
;MRNFLWTGQELKSTSHKVSWEEVCKPKTEGGLRIRNLQDWNKAAATKHIWNLLAEGNSLWEKWVDKWLIKGRCFWEIKKPTDCSWVWKCLLSLRPLVHDYIITKIGDGTQTIMWFDYWLPIGRIVQKYGESVICD
;
A
#
# COMPACT_ATOMS: atom_id res chain seq x y z
N MET A 1 -26.96 16.59 -10.51
CA MET A 1 -25.71 16.00 -9.97
C MET A 1 -24.47 16.41 -10.76
N ARG A 2 -24.45 16.29 -12.10
CA ARG A 2 -23.30 16.71 -12.95
C ARG A 2 -22.87 18.17 -12.70
N ASN A 3 -23.82 19.10 -12.60
CA ASN A 3 -23.56 20.52 -12.35
C ASN A 3 -23.12 20.85 -10.90
N PHE A 4 -23.31 19.92 -9.95
CA PHE A 4 -22.91 20.08 -8.54
C PHE A 4 -21.43 19.72 -8.35
N LEU A 5 -20.99 18.62 -8.98
CA LEU A 5 -19.60 18.15 -8.89
C LEU A 5 -18.68 18.82 -9.92
N TRP A 6 -19.22 19.21 -11.08
CA TRP A 6 -18.43 19.72 -12.19
C TRP A 6 -18.97 21.08 -12.65
N THR A 7 -18.09 22.07 -12.73
CA THR A 7 -18.34 23.36 -13.37
C THR A 7 -18.01 23.26 -14.86
N GLY A 8 -18.98 23.60 -15.73
CA GLY A 8 -18.82 23.64 -17.19
C GLY A 8 -19.08 25.04 -17.75
N GLN A 9 -18.50 25.34 -18.92
CA GLN A 9 -18.43 26.69 -19.50
C GLN A 9 -19.80 27.32 -19.83
N GLU A 10 -20.83 26.50 -20.07
CA GLU A 10 -22.17 26.97 -20.46
C GLU A 10 -23.11 27.29 -19.29
N LEU A 11 -22.74 26.92 -18.07
CA LEU A 11 -23.55 27.19 -16.88
C LEU A 11 -22.75 28.10 -15.95
N LYS A 12 -23.34 29.22 -15.51
CA LYS A 12 -22.86 30.03 -14.37
C LYS A 12 -22.96 29.18 -13.09
N SER A 13 -22.14 28.14 -12.98
CA SER A 13 -22.11 27.23 -11.86
C SER A 13 -21.26 27.87 -10.76
N THR A 14 -21.92 28.33 -9.70
CA THR A 14 -21.24 28.68 -8.47
C THR A 14 -20.64 27.40 -7.89
N SER A 15 -19.32 27.34 -7.75
CA SER A 15 -18.62 26.22 -7.11
C SER A 15 -19.15 26.05 -5.69
N HIS A 16 -19.82 24.92 -5.44
CA HIS A 16 -20.25 24.54 -4.08
C HIS A 16 -19.08 23.79 -3.45
N LYS A 17 -18.26 24.50 -2.68
CA LYS A 17 -17.10 23.92 -1.99
C LYS A 17 -17.55 23.06 -0.83
N VAL A 18 -17.80 21.79 -1.08
CA VAL A 18 -18.02 20.76 -0.06
C VAL A 18 -16.75 19.92 0.04
N SER A 19 -16.34 19.56 1.26
CA SER A 19 -15.16 18.71 1.43
C SER A 19 -15.41 17.33 0.83
N TRP A 20 -14.35 16.70 0.31
CA TRP A 20 -14.45 15.37 -0.27
C TRP A 20 -14.87 14.31 0.76
N GLU A 21 -14.51 14.52 2.02
CA GLU A 21 -14.90 13.68 3.15
C GLU A 21 -16.41 13.66 3.36
N GLU A 22 -17.08 14.82 3.34
CA GLU A 22 -18.54 14.91 3.42
C GLU A 22 -19.23 14.24 2.23
N VAL A 23 -18.67 14.40 1.02
CA VAL A 23 -19.19 13.77 -0.19
C VAL A 23 -19.14 12.24 -0.10
N CYS A 24 -18.10 11.68 0.54
CA CYS A 24 -17.91 10.23 0.63
C CYS A 24 -18.76 9.54 1.71
N LYS A 25 -19.39 10.30 2.60
CA LYS A 25 -20.25 9.73 3.65
C LYS A 25 -21.44 8.94 3.09
N PRO A 26 -21.98 7.99 3.87
CA PRO A 26 -23.24 7.33 3.54
C PRO A 26 -24.38 8.34 3.29
N LYS A 27 -25.35 7.97 2.45
CA LYS A 27 -26.55 8.80 2.22
C LYS A 27 -27.34 9.07 3.51
N THR A 28 -27.31 8.14 4.46
CA THR A 28 -27.93 8.28 5.79
C THR A 28 -27.28 9.37 6.65
N GLU A 29 -26.03 9.74 6.34
CA GLU A 29 -25.27 10.78 7.03
C GLU A 29 -25.18 12.07 6.19
N GLY A 30 -25.99 12.21 5.13
CA GLY A 30 -26.01 13.38 4.26
C GLY A 30 -24.96 13.39 3.13
N GLY A 31 -24.17 12.32 2.99
CA GLY A 31 -23.19 12.20 1.91
C GLY A 31 -23.77 11.64 0.60
N LEU A 32 -22.94 11.55 -0.44
CA LEU A 32 -23.35 11.06 -1.76
C LEU A 32 -23.11 9.55 -1.95
N ARG A 33 -22.57 8.85 -0.93
CA ARG A 33 -22.18 7.43 -0.99
C ARG A 33 -21.21 7.13 -2.15
N ILE A 34 -20.34 8.10 -2.45
CA ILE A 34 -19.21 7.93 -3.37
C ILE A 34 -18.05 7.34 -2.55
N ARG A 35 -17.29 6.41 -3.12
CA ARG A 35 -16.11 5.86 -2.42
C ARG A 35 -15.01 6.91 -2.35
N ASN A 36 -14.37 7.02 -1.19
CA ASN A 36 -13.17 7.84 -1.06
C ASN A 36 -12.04 7.24 -1.91
N LEU A 37 -11.66 7.96 -2.97
CA LEU A 37 -10.64 7.52 -3.91
C LEU A 37 -9.27 7.34 -3.25
N GLN A 38 -8.95 8.13 -2.20
CA GLN A 38 -7.69 7.99 -1.49
C GLN A 38 -7.62 6.65 -0.77
N ASP A 39 -8.70 6.26 -0.08
CA ASP A 39 -8.76 4.97 0.63
C ASP A 39 -8.79 3.81 -0.36
N TRP A 40 -9.52 3.97 -1.47
CA TRP A 40 -9.55 2.95 -2.51
C TRP A 40 -8.17 2.75 -3.17
N ASN A 41 -7.43 3.83 -3.41
CA ASN A 41 -6.07 3.77 -3.91
C ASN A 41 -5.10 3.11 -2.91
N LYS A 42 -5.20 3.45 -1.61
CA LYS A 42 -4.43 2.78 -0.55
C LYS A 42 -4.71 1.28 -0.50
N ALA A 43 -5.98 0.88 -0.61
CA ALA A 43 -6.39 -0.52 -0.62
C ALA A 43 -5.86 -1.26 -1.86
N ALA A 44 -5.96 -0.66 -3.05
CA ALA A 44 -5.43 -1.23 -4.28
C ALA A 44 -3.90 -1.38 -4.22
N ALA A 45 -3.19 -0.36 -3.74
CA ALA A 45 -1.74 -0.42 -3.55
C ALA A 45 -1.33 -1.49 -2.52
N THR A 46 -2.09 -1.64 -1.43
CA THR A 46 -1.88 -2.71 -0.45
C THR A 46 -2.08 -4.09 -1.08
N LYS A 47 -3.08 -4.25 -1.95
CA LYS A 47 -3.27 -5.51 -2.69
C LYS A 47 -2.10 -5.83 -3.60
N HIS A 48 -1.50 -4.84 -4.26
CA HIS A 48 -0.29 -5.03 -5.04
C HIS A 48 0.90 -5.46 -4.16
N ILE A 49 1.07 -4.85 -2.98
CA ILE A 49 2.11 -5.28 -2.02
C ILE A 49 1.90 -6.73 -1.62
N TRP A 50 0.66 -7.11 -1.27
CA TRP A 50 0.32 -8.49 -0.95
C TRP A 50 0.70 -9.44 -2.08
N ASN A 51 0.33 -9.13 -3.31
CA ASN A 51 0.65 -10.01 -4.44
C ASN A 51 2.16 -10.08 -4.71
N LEU A 52 2.92 -8.99 -4.49
CA LEU A 52 4.38 -9.05 -4.62
C LEU A 52 5.02 -10.02 -3.61
N LEU A 53 4.43 -10.15 -2.42
CA LEU A 53 4.95 -11.00 -1.34
C LEU A 53 4.43 -12.44 -1.42
N ALA A 54 3.18 -12.64 -1.82
CA ALA A 54 2.51 -13.94 -1.86
C ALA A 54 2.62 -14.64 -3.23
N GLU A 55 3.69 -14.38 -3.99
CA GLU A 55 3.95 -14.87 -5.35
C GLU A 55 2.82 -14.53 -6.34
N GLY A 56 2.82 -13.27 -6.78
CA GLY A 56 1.90 -12.75 -7.79
C GLY A 56 2.15 -13.32 -9.19
N ASN A 57 1.08 -13.56 -9.93
CA ASN A 57 1.14 -14.17 -11.26
C ASN A 57 1.20 -13.16 -12.41
N SER A 58 1.03 -11.86 -12.15
CA SER A 58 1.03 -10.85 -13.21
C SER A 58 2.44 -10.59 -13.75
N LEU A 59 2.51 -10.17 -15.01
CA LEU A 59 3.78 -9.78 -15.65
C LEU A 59 4.46 -8.63 -14.90
N TRP A 60 3.67 -7.68 -14.40
CA TRP A 60 4.19 -6.54 -13.65
C TRP A 60 4.81 -6.97 -12.32
N GLU A 61 4.16 -7.87 -11.56
CA GLU A 61 4.72 -8.42 -10.31
C GLU A 61 6.05 -9.13 -10.57
N LYS A 62 6.12 -10.00 -11.59
CA LYS A 62 7.36 -10.70 -11.98
C LYS A 62 8.46 -9.74 -12.41
N TRP A 63 8.12 -8.66 -13.12
CA TRP A 63 9.08 -7.65 -13.54
C TRP A 63 9.61 -6.86 -12.34
N VAL A 64 8.72 -6.45 -11.43
CA VAL A 64 9.10 -5.75 -10.18
C VAL A 64 10.01 -6.61 -9.33
N ASP A 65 9.67 -7.89 -9.17
CA ASP A 65 10.50 -8.83 -8.41
C ASP A 65 11.90 -8.95 -9.02
N LYS A 66 11.98 -9.20 -10.33
CA LYS A 66 13.26 -9.37 -11.04
C LYS A 66 14.11 -8.10 -11.09
N TRP A 67 13.51 -6.93 -11.30
CA TRP A 67 14.26 -5.70 -11.61
C TRP A 67 14.31 -4.67 -10.49
N LEU A 68 13.32 -4.63 -9.59
CA LEU A 68 13.30 -3.67 -8.48
C LEU A 68 13.70 -4.33 -7.16
N ILE A 69 13.07 -5.48 -6.83
CA ILE A 69 13.36 -6.21 -5.60
C ILE A 69 14.73 -6.88 -5.69
N LYS A 70 14.99 -7.61 -6.77
CA LYS A 70 16.26 -8.30 -7.07
C LYS A 70 16.66 -9.29 -5.96
N GLY A 71 15.70 -10.06 -5.45
CA GLY A 71 15.93 -11.03 -4.37
C GLY A 71 16.21 -10.43 -2.98
N ARG A 72 16.06 -9.13 -2.81
CA ARG A 72 16.18 -8.47 -1.50
C ARG A 72 14.87 -8.54 -0.72
N CYS A 73 14.94 -8.36 0.59
CA CYS A 73 13.76 -8.20 1.41
C CYS A 73 13.00 -6.92 1.01
N PHE A 74 11.73 -7.05 0.58
CA PHE A 74 10.89 -5.90 0.23
C PHE A 74 10.81 -4.84 1.34
N TRP A 75 10.84 -5.28 2.59
CA TRP A 75 10.74 -4.42 3.77
C TRP A 75 11.94 -3.50 3.96
N GLU A 76 13.11 -3.87 3.44
CA GLU A 76 14.38 -3.13 3.61
C GLU A 76 14.75 -2.25 2.42
N ILE A 77 14.06 -2.39 1.27
CA ILE A 77 14.40 -1.63 0.07
C ILE A 77 14.35 -0.13 0.35
N LYS A 78 15.47 0.57 0.22
CA LYS A 78 15.50 2.04 0.36
C LYS A 78 14.68 2.68 -0.76
N LYS A 79 13.91 3.72 -0.43
CA LYS A 79 13.10 4.46 -1.41
C LYS A 79 14.01 5.21 -2.39
N PRO A 80 14.11 4.80 -3.67
CA PRO A 80 14.98 5.48 -4.61
C PRO A 80 14.44 6.87 -4.97
N THR A 81 15.33 7.82 -5.16
CA THR A 81 14.99 9.16 -5.67
C THR A 81 14.53 9.08 -7.13
N ASP A 82 15.23 8.29 -7.94
CA ASP A 82 14.88 8.02 -9.34
C ASP A 82 14.17 6.68 -9.49
N CYS A 83 12.84 6.72 -9.38
CA CYS A 83 11.99 5.58 -9.67
C CYS A 83 10.54 6.03 -9.95
N SER A 84 9.73 5.11 -10.48
CA SER A 84 8.34 5.38 -10.80
C SER A 84 7.54 5.81 -9.57
N TRP A 85 6.55 6.66 -9.80
CA TRP A 85 5.65 7.13 -8.74
C TRP A 85 4.93 5.96 -8.04
N VAL A 86 4.52 4.94 -8.82
CA VAL A 86 3.87 3.74 -8.29
C VAL A 86 4.79 3.01 -7.32
N TRP A 87 6.07 2.81 -7.66
CA TRP A 87 7.02 2.17 -6.77
C TRP A 87 7.24 2.97 -5.47
N LYS A 88 7.35 4.30 -5.58
CA LYS A 88 7.43 5.19 -4.42
C LYS A 88 6.20 5.08 -3.51
N CYS A 89 5.01 4.95 -4.09
CA CYS A 89 3.75 4.79 -3.38
C CYS A 89 3.74 3.47 -2.59
N LEU A 90 4.10 2.35 -3.23
CA LEU A 90 4.16 1.04 -2.59
C LEU A 90 5.17 1.02 -1.44
N LEU A 91 6.37 1.55 -1.65
CA LEU A 91 7.39 1.63 -0.60
C LEU A 91 6.97 2.52 0.57
N SER A 92 6.17 3.56 0.33
CA SER A 92 5.64 4.42 1.41
C SER A 92 4.53 3.78 2.23
N LEU A 93 3.82 2.79 1.68
CA LEU A 93 2.77 2.07 2.40
C LEU A 93 3.30 0.93 3.28
N ARG A 94 4.58 0.56 3.15
CA ARG A 94 5.19 -0.51 3.93
C ARG A 94 4.93 -0.43 5.43
N PRO A 95 5.14 0.69 6.13
CA PRO A 95 4.93 0.74 7.57
C PRO A 95 3.48 0.45 7.97
N LEU A 96 2.52 0.87 7.14
CA LEU A 96 1.11 0.61 7.38
C LEU A 96 0.76 -0.86 7.15
N VAL A 97 1.32 -1.48 6.11
CA VAL A 97 0.94 -2.82 5.68
C VAL A 97 1.71 -3.92 6.42
N HIS A 98 2.92 -3.64 6.89
CA HIS A 98 3.83 -4.62 7.48
C HIS A 98 3.21 -5.34 8.69
N ASP A 99 2.40 -4.65 9.49
CA ASP A 99 1.78 -5.25 10.67
C ASP A 99 0.56 -6.13 10.34
N TYR A 100 0.03 -6.05 9.12
CA TYR A 100 -1.13 -6.83 8.68
C TYR A 100 -0.76 -8.00 7.78
N ILE A 101 0.51 -8.13 7.38
CA ILE A 101 0.98 -9.25 6.56
C ILE A 101 1.78 -10.21 7.46
N ILE A 102 1.27 -11.43 7.58
CA ILE A 102 1.88 -12.51 8.34
C ILE A 102 2.24 -13.62 7.36
N THR A 103 3.53 -13.94 7.31
CA THR A 103 4.05 -15.05 6.50
C THR A 103 3.77 -16.36 7.23
N LYS A 104 3.17 -17.33 6.54
CA LYS A 104 3.02 -18.69 7.07
C LYS A 104 4.38 -19.39 7.00
N ILE A 105 4.91 -19.78 8.15
CA ILE A 105 6.19 -20.48 8.21
C ILE A 105 6.01 -21.89 7.61
N GLY A 106 6.75 -22.15 6.54
CA GLY A 106 6.81 -23.44 5.85
C GLY A 106 8.15 -24.14 6.11
N ASP A 107 8.82 -24.53 5.03
CA ASP A 107 10.13 -25.19 5.04
C ASP A 107 11.32 -24.22 5.18
N GLY A 108 11.05 -22.92 5.36
CA GLY A 108 12.07 -21.90 5.53
C GLY A 108 12.58 -21.26 4.23
N THR A 109 12.22 -21.80 3.06
CA THR A 109 12.77 -21.34 1.76
C THR A 109 12.27 -19.95 1.35
N GLN A 110 11.08 -19.58 1.81
CA GLN A 110 10.42 -18.29 1.50
C GLN A 110 10.32 -17.36 2.72
N THR A 111 10.96 -17.71 3.83
CA THR A 111 10.87 -16.94 5.08
C THR A 111 12.18 -16.25 5.40
N ILE A 112 12.11 -15.00 5.82
CA ILE A 112 13.25 -14.21 6.26
C ILE A 112 13.18 -14.09 7.79
N MET A 113 14.13 -14.72 8.47
CA MET A 113 14.16 -14.88 9.93
C MET A 113 13.86 -13.58 10.70
N TRP A 114 14.46 -12.48 10.27
CA TRP A 114 14.41 -11.21 10.99
C TRP A 114 13.09 -10.45 10.80
N PHE A 115 12.45 -10.60 9.64
CA PHE A 115 11.32 -9.77 9.21
C PHE A 115 9.97 -10.46 9.30
N ASP A 116 9.94 -11.78 9.33
CA ASP A 116 8.70 -12.53 9.49
C ASP A 116 8.31 -12.68 10.97
N TYR A 117 7.04 -12.98 11.20
CA TYR A 117 6.51 -13.28 12.53
C TYR A 117 6.85 -14.74 12.90
N TRP A 118 8.01 -14.94 13.54
CA TRP A 118 8.44 -16.25 14.05
C TRP A 118 7.80 -16.62 15.38
N LEU A 119 7.48 -15.61 16.19
CA LEU A 119 6.95 -15.79 17.54
C LEU A 119 5.79 -14.80 17.79
N PRO A 120 4.87 -15.10 18.73
CA PRO A 120 3.78 -14.19 19.10
C PRO A 120 4.25 -12.82 19.64
N ILE A 121 5.53 -12.71 20.01
CA ILE A 121 6.16 -11.50 20.52
C ILE A 121 6.52 -10.48 19.42
N GLY A 122 6.20 -10.78 18.16
CA GLY A 122 6.49 -9.93 17.02
C GLY A 122 7.74 -10.36 16.24
N ARG A 123 8.16 -9.47 15.32
CA ARG A 123 9.31 -9.69 14.43
C ARG A 123 10.61 -9.54 15.20
N ILE A 124 11.59 -10.38 14.90
CA ILE A 124 12.85 -10.43 15.66
C ILE A 124 13.61 -9.09 15.54
N VAL A 125 13.61 -8.46 14.36
CA VAL A 125 14.23 -7.14 14.14
C VAL A 125 13.65 -6.05 15.05
N GLN A 126 12.36 -6.11 15.38
CA GLN A 126 11.72 -5.11 16.23
C GLN A 126 12.17 -5.22 17.69
N LYS A 127 12.58 -6.42 18.12
CA LYS A 127 13.01 -6.68 19.49
C LYS A 127 14.50 -6.42 19.71
N TYR A 128 15.34 -6.77 18.74
CA TYR A 128 16.80 -6.73 18.91
C TYR A 128 17.50 -5.65 18.07
N GLY A 129 16.76 -4.97 17.17
CA GLY A 129 17.31 -3.91 16.32
C GLY A 129 18.10 -4.42 15.12
N GLU A 130 18.38 -3.52 14.17
CA GLU A 130 19.12 -3.83 12.93
C GLU A 130 20.59 -4.24 13.17
N SER A 131 21.14 -3.93 14.35
CA SER A 131 22.53 -4.22 14.72
C SER A 131 22.85 -5.71 14.89
N VAL A 132 21.84 -6.58 14.95
CA VAL A 132 22.00 -8.04 15.14
C VAL A 132 21.86 -8.81 13.81
N ILE A 133 21.51 -8.13 12.72
CA ILE A 133 21.30 -8.74 11.39
C ILE A 133 22.63 -9.01 10.66
N CYS A 134 23.74 -8.48 11.19
CA CYS A 134 25.07 -8.62 10.62
C CYS A 134 25.93 -9.61 11.42
N ASP A 135 25.69 -10.91 11.24
CA ASP A 135 26.67 -12.00 11.45
C ASP A 135 26.39 -13.13 10.45
#